data_AF-A0A7J2TFS9-F1
#
_entry.id   AF-A0A7J2TFS9-F1
#
_cell.length_a   1.000
_cell.length_b   1.000
_cell.length_c   1.000
_cell.angle_alpha   90.00
_cell.angle_beta   90.00
_cell.angle_gamma   90.00
#
_symmetry.space_group_name_H-M   'P 1'
#
loop_
_entity.id
_entity.type
_entity.pdbx_description
1 polymer ?
#
loop_
_entity_poly.entity_id
_entity_poly.type
_entity_poly.pdbx_seq_one_letter_code
_entity_poly.pdbx_strand_id
1 'polypeptide(L)'
;MAEARRDEACRNLEVDLPRRLQGFADAMRLGAVQLVARQLLRAGVFRASLDLDRFRDVGAEAAVEAVGRAAAARPRLQEFMRGYWKVIAEQAVYVTPESVLPKRVVNRERWREQFGGFLERSLDAAERWLDQLEALEKRLPVWKSVVRGADVPRVEPVMDVHDSET
;
A
#
# COMPACT_ATOMS: atom_id res chain seq x y z
N MET A 1 7.39 -12.04 -44.56
CA MET A 1 7.14 -12.81 -43.32
C MET A 1 7.36 -12.00 -42.05
N ALA A 2 8.40 -11.15 -41.97
CA ALA A 2 8.63 -10.29 -40.80
C ALA A 2 7.56 -9.21 -40.59
N GLU A 3 7.05 -8.58 -41.66
CA GLU A 3 5.97 -7.58 -41.58
C GLU A 3 4.65 -8.17 -41.07
N ALA A 4 4.24 -9.33 -41.58
CA ALA A 4 3.02 -10.00 -41.12
C ALA A 4 3.06 -10.36 -39.61
N ARG A 5 4.22 -10.79 -39.10
CA ARG A 5 4.44 -11.03 -37.67
C ARG A 5 4.43 -9.73 -36.85
N ARG A 6 4.92 -8.63 -37.42
CA ARG A 6 4.89 -7.31 -36.78
C ARG A 6 3.47 -6.76 -36.67
N ASP A 7 2.66 -6.92 -37.73
CA ASP A 7 1.26 -6.48 -37.74
C ASP A 7 0.38 -7.33 -36.81
N GLU A 8 0.69 -8.62 -36.67
CA GLU A 8 0.05 -9.49 -35.69
C GLU A 8 0.45 -9.13 -34.25
N ALA A 9 1.73 -8.85 -34.01
CA ALA A 9 2.21 -8.39 -32.70
C ALA A 9 1.60 -7.03 -32.30
N CYS A 10 1.49 -6.07 -33.23
CA CYS A 10 0.84 -4.78 -32.98
C CYS A 10 -0.64 -4.94 -32.62
N ARG A 11 -1.39 -5.78 -33.35
CA ARG A 11 -2.80 -6.06 -33.04
C ARG A 11 -2.98 -6.73 -31.68
N ASN A 12 -2.12 -7.69 -31.33
CA ASN A 12 -2.15 -8.32 -30.02
C ASN A 12 -1.82 -7.32 -28.90
N LEU A 13 -0.87 -6.40 -29.14
CA LEU A 13 -0.52 -5.33 -28.20
C LEU A 13 -1.66 -4.34 -27.98
N GLU A 14 -2.38 -3.93 -29.02
CA GLU A 14 -3.54 -3.04 -28.91
C GLU A 14 -4.65 -3.65 -28.04
N VAL A 15 -4.83 -4.97 -28.12
CA VAL A 15 -5.82 -5.70 -27.30
C VAL A 15 -5.33 -5.90 -25.86
N ASP A 16 -4.04 -6.21 -25.66
CA ASP A 16 -3.49 -6.56 -24.35
C ASP A 16 -3.10 -5.35 -23.50
N LEU A 17 -2.64 -4.26 -24.12
CA LEU A 17 -2.12 -3.08 -23.42
C LEU A 17 -3.17 -2.46 -22.47
N PRO A 18 -4.45 -2.29 -22.84
CA PRO A 18 -5.48 -1.81 -21.91
C PRO A 18 -5.66 -2.73 -20.70
N ARG A 19 -5.58 -4.06 -20.89
CA ARG A 19 -5.71 -5.04 -19.80
C ARG A 19 -4.51 -4.99 -18.86
N ARG A 20 -3.29 -4.89 -19.41
CA ARG A 20 -2.05 -4.78 -18.62
C ARG A 20 -2.02 -3.50 -17.79
N LEU A 21 -2.47 -2.38 -18.36
CA LEU A 21 -2.54 -1.11 -17.65
C LEU A 21 -3.61 -1.10 -16.58
N GLN A 22 -4.75 -1.76 -16.82
CA GLN A 22 -5.76 -1.98 -15.79
C GLN A 22 -5.18 -2.81 -14.63
N GLY A 23 -4.49 -3.92 -14.93
CA GLY A 23 -3.82 -4.73 -13.92
C GLY A 23 -2.76 -3.97 -13.13
N PHE A 24 -1.97 -3.12 -13.81
CA PHE A 24 -0.99 -2.24 -13.16
C PHE A 24 -1.66 -1.21 -12.23
N ALA A 25 -2.73 -0.57 -12.71
CA ALA A 25 -3.49 0.39 -11.91
C ALA A 25 -4.08 -0.25 -10.64
N ASP A 26 -4.66 -1.45 -10.79
CA ASP A 26 -5.24 -2.20 -9.67
C ASP A 26 -4.15 -2.63 -8.68
N ALA A 27 -2.99 -3.07 -9.16
CA ALA A 27 -1.84 -3.42 -8.32
C ALA A 27 -1.29 -2.20 -7.57
N MET A 28 -1.16 -1.06 -8.22
CA MET A 28 -0.72 0.20 -7.59
C MET A 28 -1.69 0.65 -6.51
N ARG A 29 -3.00 0.58 -6.79
CA ARG A 29 -4.06 0.90 -5.81
C ARG A 29 -3.97 -0.02 -4.61
N LEU A 30 -3.87 -1.33 -4.83
CA LEU A 30 -3.76 -2.32 -3.76
C LEU A 30 -2.50 -2.08 -2.91
N GLY A 31 -1.35 -1.81 -3.55
CA GLY A 31 -0.10 -1.51 -2.84
C GLY A 31 -0.23 -0.29 -1.94
N ALA A 32 -0.85 0.79 -2.43
CA ALA A 32 -1.11 1.98 -1.63
C ALA A 32 -2.04 1.69 -0.44
N VAL A 33 -3.14 0.96 -0.66
CA VAL A 33 -4.05 0.51 0.43
C VAL A 33 -3.29 -0.30 1.48
N GLN A 34 -2.42 -1.22 1.06
CA GLN A 34 -1.60 -2.02 1.98
C GLN A 34 -0.62 -1.16 2.79
N LEU A 35 -0.07 -0.09 2.22
CA LEU A 35 0.78 0.85 2.94
C LEU A 35 0.03 1.60 4.04
N VAL A 36 -1.18 2.11 3.74
CA VAL A 36 -2.05 2.73 4.76
C VAL A 36 -2.36 1.72 5.86
N ALA A 37 -2.78 0.50 5.48
CA ALA A 37 -3.10 -0.58 6.40
C ALA A 37 -1.95 -0.89 7.36
N ARG A 38 -0.71 -0.97 6.87
CA ARG A 38 0.47 -1.23 7.71
C ARG A 38 0.74 -0.11 8.71
N GLN A 39 0.56 1.15 8.33
CA GLN A 39 0.72 2.27 9.27
C GLN A 39 -0.37 2.28 10.35
N LEU A 40 -1.61 1.95 9.97
CA LEU A 40 -2.72 1.78 10.91
C LEU A 40 -2.46 0.65 11.91
N LEU A 41 -1.96 -0.50 11.45
CA LEU A 41 -1.57 -1.61 12.33
C LEU A 41 -0.44 -1.21 13.29
N ARG A 42 0.56 -0.46 12.82
CA ARG A 42 1.62 0.09 13.68
C ARG A 42 1.05 1.02 14.76
N ALA A 43 0.13 1.91 14.39
CA ALA A 43 -0.58 2.75 15.34
C ALA A 43 -1.38 1.91 16.35
N GLY A 44 -2.01 0.83 15.89
CA GLY A 44 -2.69 -0.18 16.72
C GLY A 44 -1.76 -0.82 17.75
N VAL A 45 -0.54 -1.20 17.37
CA VAL A 45 0.48 -1.75 18.29
C VAL A 45 0.81 -0.75 19.40
N PHE A 46 1.09 0.51 19.07
CA PHE A 46 1.36 1.54 20.07
C PHE A 46 0.14 1.83 20.95
N ARG A 47 -1.06 1.84 20.38
CA ARG A 47 -2.31 2.05 21.11
C ARG A 47 -2.57 0.90 22.09
N ALA A 48 -2.42 -0.34 21.67
CA ALA A 48 -2.59 -1.51 22.52
C ALA A 48 -1.56 -1.54 23.66
N SER A 49 -0.32 -1.15 23.38
CA SER A 49 0.73 -1.01 24.41
C SER A 49 0.35 0.01 25.48
N LEU A 50 -0.21 1.16 25.07
CA LEU A 50 -0.71 2.19 25.97
C LEU A 50 -1.95 1.75 26.75
N ASP A 51 -2.92 1.11 26.08
CA ASP A 51 -4.17 0.63 26.69
C ASP A 51 -3.89 -0.45 27.76
N LEU A 52 -2.95 -1.35 27.51
CA LEU A 52 -2.59 -2.44 28.41
C LEU A 52 -1.59 -2.03 29.51
N ASP A 53 -1.05 -0.81 29.41
CA ASP A 53 0.08 -0.34 30.23
C ASP A 53 1.30 -1.28 30.17
N ARG A 54 1.49 -1.96 29.03
CA ARG A 54 2.56 -2.94 28.79
C ARG A 54 3.46 -2.48 27.66
N PHE A 55 4.76 -2.40 27.93
CA PHE A 55 5.77 -1.92 26.98
C PHE A 55 5.99 -2.81 25.76
N ARG A 56 5.78 -4.12 25.87
CA ARG A 56 6.13 -5.11 24.83
C ARG A 56 5.23 -6.31 24.73
N ASP A 57 4.45 -6.57 25.77
CA ASP A 57 3.59 -7.73 25.82
C ASP A 57 2.23 -7.38 25.22
N VAL A 58 2.26 -7.20 23.90
CA VAL A 58 1.10 -6.88 23.06
C VAL A 58 0.96 -8.01 22.05
N GLY A 59 -0.14 -8.75 22.12
CA GLY A 59 -0.48 -9.73 21.10
C GLY A 59 -0.92 -9.08 19.78
N ALA A 60 -0.77 -9.82 18.67
CA ALA A 60 -1.20 -9.35 17.36
C ALA A 60 -2.72 -9.04 17.32
N GLU A 61 -3.54 -9.85 17.99
CA GLU A 61 -5.00 -9.63 18.10
C GLU A 61 -5.31 -8.30 18.79
N ALA A 62 -4.68 -8.04 19.95
CA ALA A 62 -4.85 -6.79 20.68
C ALA A 62 -4.42 -5.57 19.84
N ALA A 63 -3.35 -5.70 19.04
CA ALA A 63 -2.91 -4.64 18.14
C ALA A 63 -3.94 -4.34 17.04
N VAL A 64 -4.54 -5.38 16.44
CA VAL A 64 -5.60 -5.24 15.41
C VAL A 64 -6.85 -4.59 16.01
N GLU A 65 -7.31 -5.05 17.17
CA GLU A 65 -8.47 -4.47 17.86
C GLU A 65 -8.24 -3.00 18.24
N ALA A 66 -7.01 -2.65 18.58
CA ALA A 66 -6.65 -1.28 18.95
C ALA A 66 -6.59 -0.32 17.77
N VAL A 67 -6.54 -0.78 16.51
CA VAL A 67 -6.49 0.08 15.32
C VAL A 67 -7.68 1.04 15.26
N GLY A 68 -8.89 0.55 15.54
CA GLY A 68 -10.10 1.38 15.52
C GLY A 68 -10.07 2.48 16.59
N ARG A 69 -9.52 2.17 17.76
CA ARG A 69 -9.33 3.15 18.84
C ARG A 69 -8.21 4.13 18.52
N ALA A 70 -7.13 3.68 17.89
CA ALA A 70 -6.03 4.53 17.46
C ALA A 70 -6.50 5.59 16.46
N ALA A 71 -7.32 5.20 15.48
CA ALA A 71 -7.86 6.11 14.47
C ALA A 71 -9.17 6.81 14.89
N ALA A 72 -9.62 6.68 16.15
CA ALA A 72 -10.92 7.18 16.59
C ALA A 72 -11.09 8.70 16.37
N ALA A 73 -10.03 9.48 16.54
CA ALA A 73 -10.05 10.94 16.34
C ALA A 73 -9.80 11.38 14.89
N ARG A 74 -9.63 10.45 13.94
CA ARG A 74 -9.27 10.73 12.54
C ARG A 74 -10.36 10.21 11.58
N PRO A 75 -11.36 11.03 11.21
CA PRO A 75 -12.53 10.59 10.43
C PRO A 75 -12.18 9.94 9.08
N ARG A 76 -11.19 10.48 8.36
CA ARG A 76 -10.75 9.94 7.05
C ARG A 76 -10.19 8.52 7.18
N LEU A 77 -9.39 8.27 8.23
CA LEU A 77 -8.85 6.94 8.50
C LEU A 77 -9.97 5.97 8.91
N GLN A 78 -10.99 6.43 9.66
CA GLN A 78 -12.14 5.60 9.96
C GLN A 78 -12.92 5.20 8.70
N GLU A 79 -13.13 6.14 7.77
CA GLU A 79 -13.80 5.86 6.51
C GLU A 79 -13.01 4.83 5.68
N PHE A 80 -11.70 5.02 5.56
CA PHE A 80 -10.81 4.06 4.93
C PHE A 80 -10.92 2.67 5.57
N MET A 81 -10.91 2.60 6.90
CA MET A 81 -11.04 1.34 7.63
C MET A 81 -12.35 0.61 7.33
N ARG A 82 -13.48 1.33 7.19
CA ARG A 82 -14.77 0.70 6.85
C ARG A 82 -14.74 0.04 5.47
N GLY A 83 -14.08 0.66 4.49
CA GLY A 83 -13.95 0.12 3.14
C GLY A 83 -12.92 -0.99 3.00
N TYR A 84 -11.87 -0.97 3.82
CA TYR A 84 -10.68 -1.82 3.63
C TYR A 84 -10.31 -2.69 4.84
N TRP A 85 -11.22 -2.89 5.79
CA TRP A 85 -10.96 -3.67 7.02
C TRP A 85 -10.37 -5.06 6.74
N LYS A 86 -10.89 -5.75 5.71
CA LYS A 86 -10.38 -7.07 5.31
C LYS A 86 -8.89 -7.02 4.95
N VAL A 87 -8.48 -6.01 4.17
CA VAL A 87 -7.07 -5.83 3.79
C VAL A 87 -6.22 -5.48 5.01
N ILE A 88 -6.74 -4.68 5.94
CA ILE A 88 -6.06 -4.36 7.20
C ILE A 88 -5.81 -5.63 8.03
N ALA A 89 -6.84 -6.47 8.19
CA ALA A 89 -6.72 -7.73 8.91
C ALA A 89 -5.72 -8.69 8.24
N GLU A 90 -5.75 -8.81 6.92
CA GLU A 90 -4.79 -9.62 6.15
C GLU A 90 -3.35 -9.11 6.29
N GLN A 91 -3.16 -7.79 6.41
CA GLN A 91 -1.83 -7.21 6.60
C GLN A 91 -1.27 -7.41 8.02
N ALA A 92 -2.09 -7.83 9.00
CA ALA A 92 -1.65 -8.04 10.38
C ALA A 92 -0.52 -9.08 10.49
N VAL A 93 -0.52 -10.10 9.61
CA VAL A 93 0.52 -11.14 9.56
C VAL A 93 1.92 -10.56 9.28
N TYR A 94 2.00 -9.41 8.61
CA TYR A 94 3.26 -8.75 8.26
C TYR A 94 3.73 -7.70 9.28
N VAL A 95 2.90 -7.38 10.27
CA VAL A 95 3.21 -6.36 11.29
C VAL A 95 3.26 -7.02 12.65
N THR A 96 4.43 -7.50 13.05
CA THR A 96 4.61 -8.07 14.39
C THR A 96 4.88 -6.97 15.42
N PRO A 97 4.26 -7.01 16.60
CA PRO A 97 4.50 -6.05 17.66
C PRO A 97 5.98 -5.90 18.03
N GLU A 98 6.78 -6.98 18.00
CA GLU A 98 8.21 -6.89 18.32
C GLU A 98 9.02 -6.13 17.26
N SER A 99 8.56 -6.09 16.02
CA SER A 99 9.22 -5.33 14.94
C SER A 99 8.93 -3.83 15.00
N VAL A 100 7.81 -3.45 15.61
CA VAL A 100 7.33 -2.07 15.69
C VAL A 100 7.79 -1.38 16.98
N LEU A 101 7.76 -2.11 18.10
CA LEU A 101 8.09 -1.57 19.40
C LEU A 101 9.61 -1.39 19.55
N PRO A 102 10.09 -0.25 20.09
CA PRO A 102 11.51 0.02 20.20
C PRO A 102 12.24 -0.99 21.12
N LYS A 103 13.39 -1.49 20.65
CA LYS A 103 14.25 -2.46 21.36
C LYS A 103 14.89 -1.92 22.65
N ARG A 104 14.92 -0.60 22.86
CA ARG A 104 15.25 0.03 24.14
C ARG A 104 14.42 1.29 24.29
N VAL A 105 13.76 1.44 25.43
CA VAL A 105 13.14 2.71 25.83
C VAL A 105 14.12 3.39 26.77
N VAL A 106 14.68 4.52 26.32
CA VAL A 106 15.72 5.25 27.05
C VAL A 106 15.18 5.82 28.36
N ASN A 107 13.90 6.19 28.39
CA ASN A 107 13.27 6.78 29.56
C ASN A 107 11.98 6.02 29.93
N ARG A 108 12.10 5.07 30.87
CA ARG A 108 11.00 4.23 31.35
C ARG A 108 9.89 5.01 32.04
N GLU A 109 10.14 6.23 32.50
CA GLU A 109 9.10 7.06 33.13
C GLU A 109 8.27 7.82 32.08
N ARG A 110 8.87 8.16 30.92
CA ARG A 110 8.22 8.94 29.85
C ARG A 110 7.82 8.13 28.62
N TRP A 111 7.78 6.82 28.76
CA TRP A 111 7.50 5.93 27.63
C TRP A 111 6.11 6.14 27.04
N ARG A 112 5.11 6.47 27.88
CA ARG A 112 3.75 6.74 27.43
C ARG A 112 3.69 7.92 26.47
N GLU A 113 4.41 9.00 26.79
CA GLU A 113 4.55 10.17 25.92
C GLU A 113 5.26 9.80 24.61
N GLN A 114 6.34 9.02 24.71
CA GLN A 114 7.10 8.59 23.54
C GLN A 114 6.26 7.72 22.59
N PHE A 115 5.49 6.77 23.15
CA PHE A 115 4.62 5.87 22.39
C PHE A 115 3.41 6.62 21.81
N GLY A 116 2.86 7.59 22.55
CA GLY A 116 1.88 8.54 22.00
C GLY A 116 2.44 9.30 20.80
N GLY A 117 3.68 9.78 20.87
CA GLY A 117 4.34 10.43 19.74
C GLY A 117 4.64 9.49 18.56
N PHE A 118 4.88 8.20 18.79
CA PHE A 118 5.00 7.21 17.71
C PHE A 118 3.64 6.86 17.09
N LEU A 119 2.59 6.79 17.91
CA LEU A 119 1.21 6.60 17.47
C LEU A 119 0.78 7.73 16.54
N GLU A 120 0.91 8.99 16.96
CA GLU A 120 0.53 10.14 16.14
C GLU A 120 1.31 10.17 14.82
N ARG A 121 2.63 9.95 14.85
CA ARG A 121 3.45 9.89 13.63
C ARG A 121 3.01 8.77 12.67
N SER A 122 2.55 7.64 13.20
CA SER A 122 2.05 6.53 12.37
C SER A 122 0.69 6.89 11.74
N LEU A 123 -0.18 7.58 12.47
CA LEU A 123 -1.46 8.08 11.96
C LEU A 123 -1.26 9.16 10.89
N ASP A 124 -0.37 10.13 11.13
CA ASP A 124 -0.03 11.16 10.14
C ASP A 124 0.59 10.54 8.87
N ALA A 125 1.41 9.50 9.02
CA ALA A 125 1.94 8.76 7.88
C ALA A 125 0.82 8.05 7.12
N ALA A 126 -0.15 7.45 7.81
CA ALA A 126 -1.30 6.81 7.18
C ALA A 126 -2.12 7.81 6.36
N GLU A 127 -2.37 9.01 6.89
CA GLU A 127 -3.08 10.08 6.17
C GLU A 127 -2.30 10.56 4.94
N ARG A 128 -0.98 10.72 5.02
CA ARG A 128 -0.15 11.06 3.86
C ARG A 128 -0.23 10.00 2.76
N TRP A 129 -0.24 8.73 3.13
CA TRP A 129 -0.42 7.65 2.15
C TRP A 129 -1.83 7.63 1.57
N LEU A 130 -2.85 8.00 2.35
CA LEU A 130 -4.22 8.17 1.87
C LEU A 130 -4.31 9.31 0.84
N ASP A 131 -3.66 10.45 1.10
CA ASP A 131 -3.59 11.56 0.13
C ASP A 131 -2.92 11.13 -1.18
N GLN A 132 -1.87 10.32 -1.09
CA GLN A 132 -1.21 9.76 -2.27
C GLN A 132 -2.10 8.76 -3.03
N LEU A 133 -2.87 7.94 -2.31
CA LEU A 133 -3.86 7.05 -2.91
C LEU A 133 -4.92 7.84 -3.66
N GLU A 134 -5.49 8.88 -3.06
CA GLU A 134 -6.47 9.76 -3.71
C GLU A 134 -5.89 10.48 -4.93
N ALA A 135 -4.64 10.95 -4.84
CA ALA A 135 -3.95 11.56 -5.97
C ALA A 135 -3.71 10.56 -7.11
N LEU A 136 -3.37 9.32 -6.78
CA LEU A 136 -3.21 8.22 -7.73
C LEU A 136 -4.55 7.89 -8.40
N GLU A 137 -5.62 7.72 -7.62
CA GLU A 137 -6.97 7.46 -8.12
C GLU A 137 -7.49 8.56 -9.05
N LYS A 138 -7.19 9.84 -8.77
CA LYS A 138 -7.51 10.96 -9.66
C LYS A 138 -6.73 10.93 -10.98
N ARG A 139 -5.51 10.41 -10.99
CA ARG A 139 -4.63 10.34 -12.17
C ARG A 139 -4.85 9.09 -13.02
N LEU A 140 -5.35 8.00 -12.45
CA LEU A 140 -5.63 6.75 -13.16
C LEU A 140 -6.56 6.92 -14.38
N PRO A 141 -7.66 7.70 -14.33
CA PRO A 141 -8.50 7.97 -15.49
C PRO A 141 -7.78 8.66 -16.64
N VAL A 142 -6.85 9.57 -16.33
CA VAL A 142 -6.03 10.27 -17.33
C VAL A 142 -5.11 9.29 -18.05
N TRP A 143 -4.55 8.32 -17.33
CA TRP A 143 -3.75 7.27 -17.97
C TRP A 143 -4.60 6.38 -18.87
N LYS A 144 -5.84 6.07 -18.48
CA LYS A 144 -6.79 5.34 -19.33
C LYS A 144 -7.19 6.13 -20.59
N SER A 145 -7.32 7.46 -20.51
CA SER A 145 -7.68 8.30 -21.65
C SER A 145 -6.50 8.53 -22.60
N VAL A 146 -5.28 8.72 -22.08
CA VAL A 146 -4.05 8.80 -22.90
C VAL A 146 -3.84 7.51 -23.68
N VAL A 147 -4.12 6.35 -23.09
CA VAL A 147 -3.99 5.04 -23.76
C VAL A 147 -5.08 4.81 -24.81
N ARG A 148 -6.26 5.43 -24.65
CA ARG A 148 -7.36 5.35 -25.64
C ARG A 148 -7.26 6.39 -26.74
N GLY A 149 -6.56 7.50 -26.50
CA GLY A 149 -6.54 8.67 -27.39
C GLY A 149 -5.18 9.01 -28.01
N ALA A 150 -4.08 8.48 -27.48
CA ALA A 150 -2.76 8.64 -28.07
C ALA A 150 -2.40 7.39 -28.87
N ASP A 151 -1.76 7.62 -30.02
CA ASP A 151 -0.81 6.68 -30.63
C ASP A 151 -0.20 5.81 -29.54
N VAL A 152 -0.50 4.50 -29.61
CA VAL A 152 0.17 3.49 -28.81
C VAL A 152 1.65 3.85 -28.88
N PRO A 153 2.33 4.20 -27.76
CA PRO A 153 3.74 4.52 -27.83
C PRO A 153 4.38 3.34 -28.54
N ARG A 154 5.04 3.59 -29.68
CA ARG A 154 5.65 2.53 -30.49
C ARG A 154 6.54 1.73 -29.55
N VAL A 155 6.02 0.61 -29.05
CA VAL A 155 6.78 -0.37 -28.33
C VAL A 155 7.56 -1.04 -29.43
N GLU A 156 8.76 -0.54 -29.71
CA GLU A 156 9.68 -1.25 -30.58
C GLU A 156 10.03 -2.56 -29.85
N PRO A 157 9.61 -3.73 -30.35
CA PRO A 157 10.02 -4.97 -29.76
C PRO A 157 11.54 -5.06 -29.90
N VAL A 158 12.26 -4.86 -28.80
CA VAL A 158 13.67 -5.23 -28.72
C VAL A 158 13.70 -6.75 -28.73
N MET A 159 13.82 -7.31 -29.93
CA MET A 159 13.95 -8.74 -30.14
C MET A 159 15.41 -9.10 -29.89
N ASP A 160 15.70 -9.68 -28.73
CA ASP A 160 17.03 -10.22 -28.43
C ASP A 160 17.20 -11.51 -29.24
N VAL A 161 17.82 -11.38 -30.41
CA VAL A 161 18.20 -12.53 -31.24
C VAL A 161 19.51 -13.04 -30.69
N HIS A 162 19.43 -13.98 -29.74
CA HIS A 162 20.55 -14.86 -29.48
C HIS A 162 20.65 -15.86 -30.63
N ASP A 163 21.51 -15.56 -31.60
CA ASP A 163 21.99 -16.56 -32.57
C ASP A 163 22.60 -17.71 -31.78
N SER A 164 21.81 -18.77 -31.63
CA SER A 164 22.28 -20.06 -31.16
C SER A 164 22.92 -20.77 -32.36
N GLU A 165 24.09 -20.30 -32.78
CA GLU A 165 24.99 -21.08 -33.62
C GLU A 165 26.10 -21.67 -32.76
N THR A 166 25.92 -22.93 -32.32
CA THR A 166 26.83 -24.06 -32.63
C THR A 166 26.29 -25.37 -32.05
#